data_AF-A0A6A3A0F5-F1
#
_entry.id   AF-A0A6A3A0F5-F1
#
_cell.length_a   1.000
_cell.length_b   1.000
_cell.length_c   1.000
_cell.angle_alpha   90.00
_cell.angle_beta   90.00
_cell.angle_gamma   90.00
#
_symmetry.space_group_name_H-M   'P 1'
#
loop_
_entity.id
_entity.type
_entity.pdbx_description
1 polymer ?
#
loop_
_entity_poly.entity_id
_entity_poly.type
_entity_poly.pdbx_seq_one_letter_code
_entity_poly.pdbx_strand_id
1 'polypeptide(L)'
;MWTDQIQETLNCKKHGDTAFRGKDFGTAIECYTDFIDGGTMISPTVFARRCLCYLMNDMAQEALGDAMQAQVISPEWPTAFYLQAAALFSLGMDNDAQEILKDGTNLESRKHRN
;
A
#
# COMPACT_ATOMS: atom_id res chain seq x y z
N MET A 1 25.38 -14.83 -3.35
CA MET A 1 24.51 -14.48 -4.50
C MET A 1 23.03 -14.35 -4.09
N TRP A 2 22.30 -15.39 -3.68
CA TRP A 2 20.88 -15.22 -3.27
C TRP A 2 20.70 -14.40 -1.98
N THR A 3 21.61 -14.54 -1.01
CA THR A 3 21.61 -13.76 0.24
C THR A 3 21.89 -12.27 0.03
N ASP A 4 22.70 -11.93 -0.97
CA ASP A 4 23.11 -10.56 -1.24
C ASP A 4 21.95 -9.77 -1.86
N GLN A 5 21.20 -10.41 -2.78
CA GLN A 5 20.00 -9.84 -3.41
C GLN A 5 18.85 -9.65 -2.40
N ILE A 6 18.66 -10.60 -1.48
CA ILE A 6 17.72 -10.43 -0.36
C ILE A 6 18.13 -9.24 0.51
N GLN A 7 19.42 -9.13 0.83
CA GLN A 7 19.93 -8.05 1.67
C GLN A 7 19.77 -6.68 1.02
N GLU A 8 20.01 -6.57 -0.28
CA GLU A 8 19.82 -5.36 -1.08
C GLU A 8 18.35 -4.95 -1.12
N THR A 9 17.46 -5.90 -1.41
CA THR A 9 16.01 -5.68 -1.39
C THR A 9 15.56 -5.15 -0.02
N LEU A 10 16.00 -5.78 1.08
CA LEU A 10 15.68 -5.32 2.44
C LEU A 10 16.24 -3.93 2.76
N ASN A 11 17.37 -3.54 2.17
CA ASN A 11 17.92 -2.20 2.30
C ASN A 11 17.04 -1.16 1.59
N CYS A 12 16.53 -1.47 0.39
CA CYS A 12 15.59 -0.60 -0.32
C CYS A 12 14.34 -0.34 0.51
N LYS A 13 13.76 -1.38 1.13
CA LYS A 13 12.61 -1.20 2.05
C LYS A 13 12.93 -0.27 3.22
N LYS A 14 14.08 -0.45 3.87
CA LYS A 14 14.50 0.41 5.00
C LYS A 14 14.71 1.87 4.57
N HIS A 15 15.28 2.06 3.39
CA HIS A 15 15.48 3.39 2.83
C HIS A 15 14.13 4.05 2.51
N GLY A 16 13.22 3.33 1.85
CA GLY A 16 11.85 3.77 1.59
C GLY A 16 11.10 4.11 2.88
N ASP A 17 11.24 3.30 3.95
CA ASP A 17 10.63 3.57 5.26
C ASP A 17 11.17 4.85 5.91
N THR A 18 12.44 5.16 5.70
CA THR A 18 13.07 6.39 6.20
C THR A 18 12.57 7.59 5.42
N ALA A 19 12.54 7.51 4.09
CA ALA A 19 12.01 8.54 3.20
C ALA A 19 10.52 8.82 3.49
N PHE A 20 9.72 7.77 3.65
CA PHE A 20 8.29 7.84 4.01
C PHE A 20 8.07 8.65 5.31
N ARG A 21 8.85 8.36 6.35
CA ARG A 21 8.79 9.11 7.62
C ARG A 21 9.29 10.55 7.48
N GLY A 22 10.28 10.76 6.60
CA GLY A 22 10.77 12.08 6.23
C GLY A 22 9.82 12.88 5.35
N LYS A 23 8.69 12.31 4.93
CA LYS A 23 7.74 12.87 3.94
C LYS A 23 8.38 13.12 2.57
N ASP A 24 9.51 12.49 2.30
CA ASP A 24 10.09 12.43 0.97
C ASP A 24 9.39 11.30 0.20
N PHE A 25 8.19 11.62 -0.26
CA PHE A 25 7.32 10.63 -0.89
C PHE A 25 7.85 10.20 -2.27
N GLY A 26 8.58 11.06 -2.99
CA GLY A 26 9.18 10.72 -4.27
C GLY A 26 10.23 9.62 -4.11
N THR A 27 11.22 9.82 -3.24
CA THR A 27 12.22 8.78 -2.96
C THR A 27 11.60 7.54 -2.33
N ALA A 28 10.58 7.69 -1.48
CA ALA A 28 9.87 6.52 -0.94
C ALA A 28 9.20 5.67 -2.03
N ILE A 29 8.58 6.29 -3.03
CA ILE A 29 7.96 5.60 -4.18
C ILE A 29 9.02 4.80 -4.95
N GLU A 30 10.15 5.42 -5.29
CA GLU A 30 11.24 4.76 -6.01
C GLU A 30 11.75 3.55 -5.22
N CYS A 31 12.09 3.73 -3.94
CA CYS A 31 12.59 2.65 -3.08
C CYS A 31 11.61 1.48 -2.93
N TYR A 32 10.32 1.77 -2.78
CA TYR A 32 9.30 0.73 -2.68
C TYR A 32 9.06 0.04 -4.02
N THR A 33 9.23 0.74 -5.14
CA THR A 33 9.14 0.16 -6.48
C THR A 33 10.29 -0.79 -6.73
N ASP A 34 11.53 -0.38 -6.45
CA ASP A 34 12.71 -1.24 -6.53
C ASP A 34 12.56 -2.49 -5.64
N PHE A 35 12.00 -2.34 -4.44
CA PHE A 35 11.71 -3.48 -3.56
C PHE A 35 10.73 -4.47 -4.20
N ILE A 36 9.66 -3.98 -4.80
CA ILE A 36 8.60 -4.79 -5.42
C ILE A 36 9.13 -5.47 -6.68
N ASP A 37 9.82 -4.73 -7.55
CA ASP A 37 10.37 -5.21 -8.81
C ASP A 37 11.53 -6.21 -8.59
N GLY A 38 12.26 -6.05 -7.49
CA GLY A 38 13.25 -7.03 -7.02
C GLY A 38 12.65 -8.41 -6.74
N GLY A 39 11.32 -8.53 -6.62
CA GLY A 39 10.54 -9.79 -6.67
C GLY A 39 10.84 -10.81 -5.58
N THR A 40 11.73 -10.47 -4.64
CA THR A 40 12.29 -11.42 -3.68
C THR A 40 11.38 -11.61 -2.47
N MET A 41 10.54 -10.61 -2.17
CA MET A 41 9.57 -10.66 -1.07
C MET A 41 8.33 -9.82 -1.39
N ILE A 42 7.15 -10.40 -1.16
CA ILE A 42 5.87 -9.71 -1.29
C ILE A 42 5.44 -9.24 0.10
N SER A 43 5.18 -7.93 0.26
CA SER A 43 4.79 -7.34 1.54
C SER A 43 3.60 -6.40 1.37
N PRO A 44 2.43 -6.70 1.96
CA PRO A 44 1.24 -5.85 1.82
C PRO A 44 1.46 -4.46 2.41
N THR A 45 2.31 -4.35 3.45
CA THR A 45 2.68 -3.06 4.05
C THR A 45 3.48 -2.17 3.10
N VAL A 46 4.30 -2.74 2.20
CA VAL A 46 5.06 -1.94 1.23
C VAL A 46 4.12 -1.33 0.21
N PHE A 47 3.19 -2.11 -0.35
CA PHE A 47 2.13 -1.61 -1.23
C PHE A 47 1.28 -0.54 -0.52
N ALA A 48 0.88 -0.77 0.74
CA ALA A 48 0.11 0.22 1.49
C ALA A 48 0.86 1.55 1.71
N ARG A 49 2.18 1.50 1.98
CA ARG A 49 2.98 2.72 2.17
C ARG A 49 3.22 3.45 0.85
N ARG A 50 3.49 2.73 -0.24
CA ARG A 50 3.63 3.31 -1.58
C ARG A 50 2.31 3.90 -2.08
N CYS A 51 1.18 3.24 -1.82
CA CYS A 51 -0.16 3.79 -2.02
C CYS A 51 -0.33 5.16 -1.35
N LEU A 52 0.01 5.28 -0.07
CA LEU A 52 -0.04 6.56 0.63
C LEU A 52 0.88 7.60 0.01
N CYS A 53 2.10 7.24 -0.41
CA CYS A 53 2.96 8.17 -1.13
C CYS A 53 2.33 8.65 -2.44
N TYR A 54 1.71 7.75 -3.21
CA TYR A 54 1.01 8.11 -4.45
C TYR A 54 -0.13 9.09 -4.18
N LEU A 55 -0.95 8.84 -3.15
CA LEU A 55 -2.02 9.79 -2.76
C LEU A 55 -1.48 11.17 -2.38
N MET A 56 -0.34 11.24 -1.69
CA MET A 56 0.28 12.50 -1.29
C MET A 56 0.93 13.27 -2.46
N ASN A 57 1.03 12.65 -3.64
CA ASN A 57 1.53 13.27 -4.87
C ASN A 57 0.46 13.31 -5.98
N ASP A 58 -0.82 13.27 -5.61
CA ASP A 58 -1.96 13.34 -6.54
C ASP A 58 -2.00 12.21 -7.59
N MET A 59 -1.32 11.09 -7.34
CA MET A 59 -1.27 9.90 -8.20
C MET A 59 -2.32 8.86 -7.75
N ALA A 60 -3.59 9.25 -7.75
CA ALA A 60 -4.65 8.43 -7.16
C ALA A 60 -4.94 7.12 -7.92
N GLN A 61 -4.67 7.06 -9.22
CA GLN A 61 -4.84 5.83 -10.01
C GLN A 61 -3.81 4.76 -9.60
N GLU A 62 -2.55 5.16 -9.48
CA GLU A 62 -1.46 4.30 -9.01
C GLU A 62 -1.69 3.86 -7.56
N ALA A 63 -2.19 4.77 -6.72
CA ALA A 63 -2.57 4.46 -5.35
C ALA A 63 -3.66 3.38 -5.26
N LEU A 64 -4.68 3.44 -6.14
CA LEU A 64 -5.74 2.42 -6.19
C LEU A 64 -5.16 1.05 -6.55
N GLY A 65 -4.26 1.00 -7.54
CA GLY A 65 -3.57 -0.23 -7.92
C GLY A 65 -2.81 -0.87 -6.76
N ASP A 66 -2.05 -0.09 -6.00
CA ASP A 66 -1.33 -0.58 -4.83
C ASP A 66 -2.27 -1.05 -3.71
N ALA A 67 -3.37 -0.35 -3.47
CA ALA A 67 -4.35 -0.73 -2.46
C ALA A 67 -5.09 -2.04 -2.83
N MET A 68 -5.35 -2.27 -4.12
CA MET A 68 -5.87 -3.54 -4.63
C MET A 68 -4.85 -4.68 -4.45
N GLN A 69 -3.58 -4.46 -4.77
CA GLN A 69 -2.53 -5.45 -4.53
C GLN A 69 -2.39 -5.80 -3.04
N ALA A 70 -2.42 -4.79 -2.16
CA ALA A 70 -2.38 -5.01 -0.71
C ALA A 70 -3.55 -5.88 -0.22
N GLN A 71 -4.75 -5.71 -0.77
CA GLN A 71 -5.93 -6.51 -0.46
C GLN A 71 -5.78 -7.96 -0.98
N VAL A 72 -5.27 -8.15 -2.20
CA VAL A 72 -5.01 -9.49 -2.75
C VAL A 72 -4.02 -10.25 -1.87
N ILE A 73 -2.96 -9.58 -1.39
CA ILE A 73 -1.93 -10.16 -0.53
C ILE A 73 -2.46 -10.43 0.88
N SER A 74 -3.33 -9.57 1.41
CA SER A 74 -3.90 -9.71 2.75
C SER A 74 -5.41 -9.42 2.75
N PRO A 75 -6.25 -10.40 2.38
CA PRO A 75 -7.70 -10.20 2.27
C PRO A 75 -8.39 -9.86 3.59
N GLU A 76 -7.80 -10.29 4.71
CA GLU A 76 -8.30 -10.05 6.07
C GLU A 76 -7.74 -8.77 6.70
N TRP A 77 -7.17 -7.86 5.90
CA TRP A 77 -6.60 -6.61 6.37
C TRP A 77 -7.48 -5.40 6.02
N PRO A 78 -8.29 -4.89 6.97
CA PRO A 78 -9.22 -3.77 6.72
C PRO A 78 -8.55 -2.52 6.15
N THR A 79 -7.29 -2.27 6.53
CA THR A 79 -6.52 -1.13 6.04
C THR A 79 -6.40 -1.10 4.52
N ALA A 80 -6.33 -2.26 3.84
CA ALA A 80 -6.29 -2.30 2.38
C ALA A 80 -7.58 -1.74 1.75
N PHE A 81 -8.75 -2.05 2.32
CA PHE A 81 -10.03 -1.49 1.90
C PHE A 81 -10.08 0.03 2.14
N TYR A 82 -9.61 0.49 3.31
CA TYR A 82 -9.58 1.92 3.59
C TYR A 82 -8.69 2.71 2.63
N LEU A 83 -7.57 2.15 2.21
CA LEU A 83 -6.69 2.76 1.20
C LEU A 83 -7.34 2.78 -0.19
N GLN A 84 -8.04 1.71 -0.59
CA GLN A 84 -8.79 1.69 -1.85
C GLN A 84 -9.88 2.77 -1.86
N ALA A 85 -10.65 2.89 -0.78
CA ALA A 85 -11.66 3.92 -0.67
C ALA A 85 -11.06 5.34 -0.71
N ALA A 86 -9.94 5.56 -0.01
CA ALA A 86 -9.23 6.85 -0.06
C ALA A 86 -8.82 7.22 -1.50
N ALA A 87 -8.27 6.25 -2.24
CA ALA A 87 -7.92 6.46 -3.65
C ALA A 87 -9.16 6.73 -4.52
N LEU A 88 -10.25 5.98 -4.33
CA LEU A 88 -11.50 6.18 -5.06
C LEU A 88 -12.13 7.56 -4.80
N PHE A 89 -12.09 8.07 -3.56
CA PHE A 89 -12.51 9.44 -3.27
C PHE A 89 -11.65 10.48 -3.99
N SER A 90 -10.33 10.31 -4.00
CA SER A 90 -9.43 11.19 -4.76
C SER A 90 -9.69 11.15 -6.26
N LEU A 91 -10.29 10.08 -6.77
CA LEU A 91 -10.70 9.92 -8.17
C LEU A 91 -12.12 10.43 -8.47
N GLY A 92 -12.87 10.89 -7.47
CA GLY A 92 -14.27 11.30 -7.62
C GLY A 92 -15.24 10.13 -7.82
N MET A 93 -14.82 8.91 -7.44
CA MET A 93 -15.64 7.69 -7.50
C MET A 93 -16.29 7.43 -6.14
N ASP A 94 -17.05 8.41 -5.65
CA ASP A 94 -17.56 8.42 -4.26
C ASP A 94 -18.45 7.22 -3.92
N ASN A 95 -19.28 6.78 -4.86
CA ASN A 95 -20.18 5.63 -4.63
C ASN A 95 -19.38 4.36 -4.37
N ASP A 96 -18.40 4.06 -5.23
CA ASP A 96 -17.55 2.88 -5.11
C ASP A 96 -16.72 2.97 -3.82
N ALA A 97 -16.21 4.17 -3.48
CA ALA A 97 -15.47 4.40 -2.25
C ALA A 97 -16.30 4.09 -0.98
N GLN A 98 -17.58 4.46 -0.96
CA GLN A 98 -18.49 4.18 0.15
C GLN A 98 -18.78 2.67 0.29
N GLU A 99 -18.94 1.96 -0.83
CA GLU A 99 -19.10 0.49 -0.81
C GLU A 99 -17.85 -0.20 -0.24
N ILE A 100 -16.66 0.19 -0.70
CA ILE A 100 -15.40 -0.35 -0.20
C ILE A 100 -15.19 -0.05 1.29
N LEU A 101 -15.54 1.16 1.76
CA LEU A 101 -15.47 1.49 3.19
C LEU A 101 -16.39 0.62 4.04
N LYS A 102 -17.60 0.35 3.54
CA LYS A 102 -18.56 -0.51 4.22
C LYS A 102 -18.00 -1.93 4.36
N ASP A 103 -17.37 -2.45 3.31
CA ASP A 103 -16.73 -3.77 3.34
C ASP A 103 -15.57 -3.83 4.34
N GLY A 104 -14.68 -2.82 4.34
CA GLY A 104 -13.60 -2.72 5.32
C GLY A 104 -14.09 -2.65 6.77
N THR A 105 -15.13 -1.86 7.04
CA THR A 105 -15.75 -1.74 8.37
C THR A 105 -16.42 -3.04 8.81
N ASN A 106 -17.12 -3.72 7.90
CA ASN A 106 -17.71 -5.03 8.17
C ASN A 106 -16.63 -6.06 8.52
N LEU A 107 -15.51 -6.09 7.78
CA LEU A 107 -14.39 -6.97 8.04
C LEU A 107 -13.76 -6.72 9.42
N GLU A 108 -13.52 -5.46 9.78
CA GLU A 108 -12.98 -5.08 11.10
C GLU A 108 -13.93 -5.49 12.23
N SER A 109 -15.23 -5.25 12.07
CA SER A 109 -16.25 -5.62 13.07
C SER A 109 -16.33 -7.13 13.33
N ARG A 110 -16.07 -7.96 12.30
CA ARG A 110 -15.99 -9.42 12.43
C ARG A 110 -14.76 -9.84 13.22
N LYS A 111 -13.64 -9.15 13.02
CA LYS A 111 -12.37 -9.42 13.72
C LYS A 111 -12.45 -9.13 15.22
N HIS A 112 -13.18 -8.09 15.63
CA HIS A 112 -13.34 -7.72 17.05
C HIS A 112 -14.32 -8.62 17.83
N ARG A 113 -15.11 -9.47 17.16
CA ARG A 113 -16.10 -10.36 17.79
C ARG A 113 -15.57 -11.76 18.09
N ASN A 114 -14.35 -12.09 17.65
CA ASN A 114 -13.68 -13.36 17.87
C ASN A 114 -12.56 -13.20 18.89
#